data_AF-A0A7V9SBE2-F1
#
_entry.id   AF-A0A7V9SBE2-F1
#
_cell.length_a   1.000
_cell.length_b   1.000
_cell.length_c   1.000
_cell.angle_alpha   90.00
_cell.angle_beta   90.00
_cell.angle_gamma   90.00
#
_symmetry.space_group_name_H-M   'P 1'
#
loop_
_entity.id
_entity.type
_entity.pdbx_description
1 polymer ?
#
loop_
_entity_poly.entity_id
_entity_poly.type
_entity_poly.pdbx_seq_one_letter_code
_entity_poly.pdbx_strand_id
1 'polypeptide(L)'
;MNPDTADQLKSLHTAAIDARNGYREALKDAEKPHDLASVFQEMADLHQANATELHSLLIAASEQADDNGSFMSTIHRTIMDVRALFGGLDDSVLPGLIDGEKRNISHYGDALAAVAGDDEVAAILRGERSRIAAAITKLEFLKAD
;
A
#
# COMPACT_ATOMS: atom_id res chain seq x y z
N MET A 1 1.29 17.23 -14.83
CA MET A 1 0.45 16.79 -13.70
C MET A 1 0.04 18.01 -12.90
N ASN A 2 -1.20 18.09 -12.40
CA ASN A 2 -1.59 19.19 -11.51
C ASN A 2 -1.10 18.88 -10.06
N PRO A 3 -0.94 19.89 -9.18
CA PRO A 3 -0.39 19.67 -7.84
C PRO A 3 -1.22 18.73 -6.96
N ASP A 4 -2.55 18.77 -7.05
CA ASP A 4 -3.43 17.90 -6.27
C ASP A 4 -3.27 16.43 -6.69
N THR A 5 -3.21 16.16 -8.00
CA THR A 5 -2.88 14.83 -8.53
C THR A 5 -1.53 14.35 -8.01
N ALA A 6 -0.49 15.19 -8.08
CA ALA A 6 0.84 14.82 -7.60
C ALA A 6 0.80 14.48 -6.11
N ASP A 7 0.13 15.28 -5.29
CA ASP A 7 0.00 15.04 -3.85
C ASP A 7 -0.77 13.73 -3.55
N GLN A 8 -1.83 13.41 -4.30
CA GLN A 8 -2.52 12.12 -4.14
C GLN A 8 -1.61 10.93 -4.49
N LEU A 9 -0.86 11.01 -5.60
CA LEU A 9 0.06 9.94 -6.00
C LEU A 9 1.21 9.76 -4.99
N LYS A 10 1.76 10.86 -4.45
CA LYS A 10 2.77 10.82 -3.38
C LYS A 10 2.21 10.16 -2.12
N SER A 11 0.96 10.46 -1.77
CA SER A 11 0.27 9.84 -0.64
C SER A 11 0.11 8.34 -0.86
N LEU A 12 -0.35 7.90 -2.03
CA LEU A 12 -0.48 6.47 -2.34
C LEU A 12 0.89 5.76 -2.33
N HIS A 13 1.91 6.39 -2.90
CA HIS A 13 3.27 5.84 -2.92
C HIS A 13 3.78 5.62 -1.50
N THR A 14 3.60 6.61 -0.64
CA THR A 14 3.97 6.52 0.79
C THR A 14 3.22 5.38 1.48
N ALA A 15 1.90 5.26 1.26
CA ALA A 15 1.11 4.19 1.86
C ALA A 15 1.58 2.80 1.43
N ALA A 16 1.91 2.62 0.15
CA ALA A 16 2.43 1.37 -0.39
C ALA A 16 3.80 1.02 0.20
N ILE A 17 4.71 2.00 0.31
CA ILE A 17 6.02 1.81 0.97
C ILE A 17 5.85 1.41 2.43
N ASP A 18 4.94 2.07 3.14
CA ASP A 18 4.70 1.84 4.56
C ASP A 18 4.13 0.44 4.83
N ALA A 19 3.10 0.05 4.07
CA ALA A 19 2.51 -1.28 4.12
C ALA A 19 3.53 -2.37 3.78
N ARG A 20 4.30 -2.22 2.69
CA ARG A 20 5.39 -3.12 2.32
C ARG A 20 6.38 -3.32 3.46
N ASN A 21 6.84 -2.23 4.07
CA ASN A 21 7.79 -2.29 5.17
C ASN A 21 7.19 -3.00 6.39
N GLY A 22 5.90 -2.76 6.68
CA GLY A 22 5.17 -3.48 7.72
C GLY A 22 5.17 -4.99 7.54
N TYR A 23 4.79 -5.48 6.35
CA TYR A 23 4.82 -6.92 6.06
C TYR A 23 6.23 -7.50 6.07
N ARG A 24 7.23 -6.76 5.59
CA ARG A 24 8.64 -7.19 5.66
C ARG A 24 9.15 -7.28 7.09
N GLU A 25 8.72 -6.40 7.97
CA GLU A 25 9.08 -6.48 9.39
C GLU A 25 8.41 -7.71 10.04
N ALA A 26 7.13 -7.92 9.76
CA ALA A 26 6.38 -9.09 10.21
C ALA A 26 7.04 -10.42 9.80
N LEU A 27 7.63 -10.47 8.59
CA LEU A 27 8.37 -11.63 8.12
C LEU A 27 9.66 -11.91 8.90
N LYS A 28 10.31 -10.89 9.48
CA LYS A 28 11.53 -11.08 10.27
C LYS A 28 11.23 -11.72 11.62
N ASP A 29 10.09 -11.37 12.20
CA ASP A 29 9.66 -11.88 13.51
C ASP A 29 9.01 -13.28 13.41
N ALA A 30 8.84 -13.81 12.18
CA ALA A 30 8.21 -15.10 11.89
C ALA A 30 9.11 -16.27 12.30
N GLU A 31 9.16 -16.53 13.61
CA GLU A 31 9.73 -17.75 14.15
C GLU A 31 8.82 -18.94 13.81
N LYS A 32 9.20 -19.73 12.79
CA LYS A 32 8.62 -21.02 12.30
C LYS A 32 7.65 -20.85 11.12
N PRO A 33 7.45 -21.91 10.29
CA PRO A 33 6.54 -21.82 9.15
C PRO A 33 5.10 -21.80 9.67
N HIS A 34 4.63 -20.61 10.00
CA HIS A 34 3.22 -20.31 10.15
C HIS A 34 2.63 -20.12 8.75
N ASP A 35 1.37 -20.51 8.56
CA ASP A 35 0.66 -20.42 7.28
C ASP A 35 0.61 -18.98 6.71
N LEU A 36 0.85 -17.96 7.55
CA LEU A 36 0.80 -16.55 7.17
C LEU A 36 2.09 -16.00 6.56
N ALA A 37 3.24 -16.69 6.66
CA ALA A 37 4.50 -16.17 6.12
C ALA A 37 4.45 -15.99 4.60
N SER A 38 3.83 -16.94 3.88
CA SER A 38 3.62 -16.84 2.43
C SER A 38 2.74 -15.64 2.08
N VAL A 39 1.68 -15.41 2.85
CA VAL A 39 0.75 -14.31 2.68
C VAL A 39 1.43 -12.96 2.92
N PHE A 40 2.26 -12.84 3.96
CA PHE A 40 2.98 -11.59 4.22
C PHE A 40 4.01 -11.27 3.14
N GLN A 41 4.67 -12.30 2.61
CA GLN A 41 5.55 -12.13 1.45
C GLN A 41 4.77 -11.64 0.22
N GLU A 42 3.64 -12.28 -0.09
CA GLU A 42 2.77 -11.84 -1.20
C GLU A 42 2.27 -10.39 -1.01
N MET A 43 1.90 -10.01 0.22
CA MET A 43 1.46 -8.64 0.53
C MET A 43 2.61 -7.63 0.39
N ALA A 44 3.81 -7.98 0.85
CA ALA A 44 4.99 -7.13 0.68
C ALA A 44 5.31 -6.92 -0.80
N ASP A 45 5.23 -7.98 -1.61
CA ASP A 45 5.52 -7.91 -3.05
C ASP A 45 4.44 -7.13 -3.81
N LEU A 46 3.17 -7.30 -3.45
CA LEU A 46 2.05 -6.52 -3.99
C LEU A 46 2.27 -5.01 -3.77
N HIS A 47 2.58 -4.61 -2.52
CA HIS A 47 2.78 -3.21 -2.19
C HIS A 47 4.08 -2.66 -2.79
N GLN A 48 5.13 -3.49 -2.95
CA GLN A 48 6.33 -3.11 -3.70
C GLN A 48 6.02 -2.84 -5.18
N ALA A 49 5.19 -3.66 -5.82
CA ALA A 49 4.80 -3.47 -7.21
C ALA A 49 4.04 -2.14 -7.38
N ASN A 50 3.02 -1.90 -6.55
CA ASN A 50 2.26 -0.65 -6.56
C ASN A 50 3.17 0.58 -6.31
N ALA A 51 4.04 0.53 -5.30
CA ALA A 51 4.99 1.61 -5.05
C ALA A 51 5.87 1.91 -6.28
N THR A 52 6.29 0.88 -7.03
CA THR A 52 7.12 1.03 -8.23
C THR A 52 6.36 1.68 -9.39
N GLU A 53 5.09 1.31 -9.60
CA GLU A 53 4.20 1.90 -10.59
C GLU A 53 3.98 3.40 -10.27
N LEU A 54 3.61 3.72 -9.03
CA LEU A 54 3.41 5.10 -8.55
C LEU A 54 4.69 5.94 -8.64
N HIS A 55 5.85 5.36 -8.28
CA HIS A 55 7.14 6.03 -8.39
C HIS A 55 7.43 6.42 -9.84
N SER A 56 7.16 5.52 -10.78
CA SER A 56 7.38 5.78 -12.21
C SER A 56 6.51 6.93 -12.72
N LEU A 57 5.24 7.01 -12.28
CA LEU A 57 4.35 8.12 -12.60
C LEU A 57 4.86 9.46 -12.06
N LEU A 58 5.34 9.47 -10.82
CA LEU A 58 5.88 10.67 -10.16
C LEU A 58 7.16 11.17 -10.85
N ILE A 59 8.09 10.27 -11.17
CA ILE A 59 9.30 10.63 -11.94
C ILE A 59 8.95 11.13 -13.34
N ALA A 60 8.00 10.50 -14.04
CA ALA A 60 7.54 10.97 -15.34
C ALA A 60 6.90 12.38 -15.26
N ALA A 61 6.29 12.71 -14.12
CA ALA A 61 5.77 14.04 -13.81
C ALA A 61 6.85 15.04 -13.34
N SER A 62 8.13 14.67 -13.33
CA SER A 62 9.26 15.46 -12.83
C SER A 62 9.21 15.78 -11.33
N GLU A 63 8.50 14.96 -10.55
CA GLU A 63 8.56 15.01 -9.09
C GLU A 63 9.89 14.47 -8.57
N GLN A 64 10.36 14.97 -7.44
CA GLN A 64 11.64 14.58 -6.84
C GLN A 64 11.41 13.74 -5.59
N ALA A 65 12.03 12.58 -5.55
CA ALA A 65 12.10 11.75 -4.35
C ALA A 65 13.22 12.25 -3.42
N ASP A 66 13.06 12.00 -2.13
CA ASP A 66 14.13 12.14 -1.14
C ASP A 66 15.20 11.03 -1.28
N ASP A 67 16.23 11.11 -0.44
CA ASP A 67 17.37 10.16 -0.45
C ASP A 67 16.95 8.70 -0.17
N ASN A 68 15.76 8.47 0.39
CA ASN A 68 15.22 7.14 0.67
C ASN A 68 14.27 6.64 -0.43
N GLY A 69 14.14 7.40 -1.53
CA GLY A 69 13.22 7.10 -2.63
C GLY A 69 11.76 7.38 -2.30
N SER A 70 11.48 8.11 -1.22
CA SER A 70 10.13 8.54 -0.82
C SER A 70 9.80 9.90 -1.41
N PHE A 71 8.55 10.11 -1.78
CA PHE A 71 8.06 11.43 -2.19
C PHE A 71 7.27 12.11 -1.06
N MET A 72 7.58 11.81 0.20
CA MET A 72 6.88 12.39 1.33
C MET A 72 6.87 13.93 1.23
N SER A 73 5.67 14.47 1.06
CA SER A 73 5.42 15.91 1.04
C SER A 73 5.45 16.45 2.48
N THR A 74 5.83 17.71 2.65
CA THR A 74 5.63 18.49 3.90
C THR A 74 4.15 18.56 4.32
N ILE A 75 3.22 18.19 3.44
CA ILE A 75 1.81 17.99 3.78
C ILE A 75 1.70 16.64 4.50
N HIS A 76 1.73 16.68 5.83
CA HIS A 76 1.49 15.52 6.68
C HIS A 76 0.06 14.99 6.49
N ARG A 77 -0.15 14.10 5.51
CA ARG A 77 -1.19 13.08 5.64
C ARG A 77 -0.58 11.90 6.37
N THR A 78 -0.96 11.74 7.62
CA THR A 78 -0.63 10.55 8.39
C THR A 78 -1.44 9.39 7.82
N ILE A 79 -0.80 8.58 6.98
CA ILE A 79 -1.33 7.25 6.68
C ILE A 79 -1.16 6.45 7.96
N MET A 80 -2.26 5.87 8.46
CA MET A 80 -2.20 5.01 9.63
C MET A 80 -1.47 3.73 9.22
N ASP A 81 -0.18 3.69 9.53
CA ASP A 81 0.76 2.70 9.02
C ASP A 81 0.31 1.29 9.42
N VAL A 82 0.11 0.43 8.43
CA VAL A 82 -0.15 -1.00 8.66
C VAL A 82 1.02 -1.59 9.46
N ARG A 83 2.24 -1.04 9.34
CA ARG A 83 3.41 -1.35 10.20
C ARG A 83 3.09 -1.29 11.69
N ALA A 84 2.30 -0.31 12.12
CA ALA A 84 1.98 -0.12 13.54
C ALA A 84 1.08 -1.23 14.11
N LEU A 85 0.51 -2.08 13.24
CA LEU A 85 -0.33 -3.21 13.63
C LEU A 85 0.49 -4.50 13.86
N PHE A 86 1.78 -4.52 13.50
CA PHE A 86 2.61 -5.70 13.67
C PHE A 86 3.30 -5.70 15.05
N GLY A 87 3.08 -6.77 15.81
CA GLY A 87 3.60 -6.94 17.18
C GLY A 87 3.44 -8.36 17.73
N GLY A 88 3.46 -9.36 16.86
CA GLY A 88 3.14 -10.77 17.13
C GLY A 88 2.66 -11.45 15.84
N LEU A 89 2.74 -12.78 15.75
CA LEU A 89 2.47 -13.55 14.52
C LEU A 89 1.56 -14.75 14.78
N ASP A 90 0.41 -14.49 15.37
CA ASP A 90 -0.69 -15.44 15.42
C ASP A 90 -1.89 -14.89 14.64
N ASP A 91 -2.93 -15.70 14.45
CA ASP A 91 -4.09 -15.33 13.63
C ASP A 91 -4.88 -14.12 14.17
N SER A 92 -4.58 -13.66 15.40
CA SER A 92 -5.18 -12.45 15.97
C SER A 92 -4.77 -11.17 15.24
N VAL A 93 -3.72 -11.22 14.39
CA VAL A 93 -3.30 -10.08 13.56
C VAL A 93 -4.18 -9.86 12.33
N LEU A 94 -4.84 -10.91 11.81
CA LEU A 94 -5.59 -10.86 10.56
C LEU A 94 -6.68 -9.77 10.53
N PRO A 95 -7.50 -9.57 11.58
CA PRO A 95 -8.46 -8.47 11.61
C PRO A 95 -7.81 -7.10 11.46
N GLY A 96 -6.68 -6.87 12.14
CA GLY A 96 -5.93 -5.61 12.05
C GLY A 96 -5.39 -5.40 10.64
N LEU A 97 -4.81 -6.42 10.02
CA LEU A 97 -4.30 -6.36 8.65
C LEU A 97 -5.41 -6.05 7.63
N ILE A 98 -6.53 -6.76 7.71
CA ILE A 98 -7.70 -6.52 6.86
C ILE A 98 -8.17 -5.07 6.99
N ASP A 99 -8.25 -4.54 8.21
CA ASP A 99 -8.64 -3.15 8.45
C ASP A 99 -7.60 -2.15 7.94
N GLY A 100 -6.31 -2.48 8.05
CA GLY A 100 -5.20 -1.73 7.47
C GLY A 100 -5.30 -1.62 5.94
N GLU A 101 -5.51 -2.76 5.27
CA GLU A 101 -5.68 -2.78 3.82
C GLU A 101 -6.97 -2.10 3.34
N LYS A 102 -8.06 -2.20 4.12
CA LYS A 102 -9.29 -1.45 3.87
C LYS A 102 -9.09 0.07 4.01
N ARG A 103 -8.17 0.52 4.87
CA ARG A 103 -7.76 1.93 4.90
C ARG A 103 -6.92 2.28 3.68
N ASN A 104 -5.90 1.48 3.33
CA ASN A 104 -5.09 1.69 2.12
C ASN A 104 -5.93 1.81 0.85
N ILE A 105 -6.87 0.88 0.64
CA ILE A 105 -7.72 0.87 -0.56
C ILE A 105 -8.67 2.08 -0.62
N SER A 106 -9.04 2.67 0.52
CA SER A 106 -9.93 3.84 0.58
C SER A 106 -9.27 5.10 -0.01
N HIS A 107 -7.95 5.25 0.14
CA HIS A 107 -7.19 6.39 -0.39
C HIS A 107 -7.20 6.46 -1.92
N TYR A 108 -7.43 5.33 -2.60
CA TYR A 108 -7.57 5.30 -4.05
C TYR A 108 -8.82 6.04 -4.54
N GLY A 109 -9.85 6.19 -3.71
CA GLY A 109 -11.05 6.95 -4.07
C GLY A 109 -10.73 8.43 -4.34
N ASP A 110 -10.02 9.05 -3.41
CA ASP A 110 -9.59 10.46 -3.51
C ASP A 110 -8.61 10.64 -4.67
N ALA A 111 -7.65 9.73 -4.82
CA ALA A 111 -6.69 9.76 -5.92
C ALA A 111 -7.37 9.62 -7.30
N LEU A 112 -8.32 8.70 -7.44
CA LEU A 112 -9.10 8.52 -8.67
C LEU A 112 -9.95 9.76 -9.02
N ALA A 113 -10.43 10.49 -8.02
CA ALA A 113 -11.13 11.76 -8.25
C ALA A 113 -10.16 12.86 -8.71
N ALA A 114 -8.95 12.93 -8.13
CA ALA A 114 -7.94 13.94 -8.46
C ALA A 114 -7.28 13.73 -9.84
N VAL A 115 -7.29 12.52 -10.38
CA VAL A 115 -6.76 12.19 -11.73
C VAL A 115 -7.84 12.26 -12.81
N ALA A 116 -9.02 12.83 -12.53
CA ALA A 116 -10.11 12.91 -13.49
C ALA A 116 -9.67 13.63 -14.78
N GLY A 117 -9.58 12.86 -15.88
CA GLY A 117 -9.10 13.34 -17.19
C GLY A 117 -7.74 12.75 -17.62
N ASP A 118 -7.06 12.01 -16.75
CA ASP A 118 -5.86 11.24 -17.08
C ASP A 118 -6.19 9.74 -17.04
N ASP A 119 -6.65 9.21 -18.19
CA ASP A 119 -7.15 7.83 -18.29
C ASP A 119 -6.05 6.78 -18.06
N GLU A 120 -4.80 7.11 -18.40
CA GLU A 120 -3.65 6.22 -18.21
C GLU A 120 -3.32 6.07 -16.73
N VAL A 121 -3.20 7.19 -16.01
CA VAL A 121 -3.01 7.17 -14.55
C VAL A 121 -4.19 6.51 -13.86
N ALA A 122 -5.43 6.84 -14.26
CA ALA A 122 -6.62 6.23 -13.67
C ALA A 122 -6.68 4.71 -13.90
N ALA A 123 -6.20 4.19 -15.03
CA ALA A 123 -6.13 2.75 -15.28
C ALA A 123 -5.16 2.05 -14.33
N ILE A 124 -3.98 2.63 -14.09
CA ILE A 124 -2.99 2.12 -13.14
C ILE A 124 -3.58 2.08 -11.73
N LEU A 125 -4.14 3.20 -11.26
CA LEU A 125 -4.73 3.28 -9.92
C LEU A 125 -5.88 2.28 -9.71
N ARG A 126 -6.71 2.04 -10.74
CA ARG A 126 -7.74 1.00 -10.67
C ARG A 126 -7.13 -0.40 -10.58
N GLY A 127 -6.07 -0.68 -11.33
CA GLY A 127 -5.35 -1.95 -11.28
C GLY A 127 -4.76 -2.23 -9.90
N GLU A 128 -4.05 -1.26 -9.33
CA GLU A 128 -3.51 -1.34 -7.97
C GLU A 128 -4.60 -1.59 -6.93
N ARG A 129 -5.69 -0.80 -6.98
CA ARG A 129 -6.85 -0.95 -6.08
C ARG A 129 -7.48 -2.34 -6.17
N SER A 130 -7.62 -2.89 -7.39
CA SER A 130 -8.15 -4.23 -7.61
C SER A 130 -7.25 -5.33 -7.05
N ARG A 131 -5.92 -5.18 -7.15
CA ARG A 131 -4.97 -6.13 -6.54
C ARG A 131 -5.10 -6.14 -5.01
N ILE A 132 -5.16 -4.96 -4.38
CA ILE A 132 -5.38 -4.86 -2.92
C ILE A 132 -6.71 -5.48 -2.51
N ALA A 133 -7.80 -5.22 -3.27
CA ALA A 133 -9.11 -5.81 -2.98
C ALA A 133 -9.07 -7.35 -3.01
N ALA A 134 -8.43 -7.94 -4.02
CA ALA A 134 -8.28 -9.39 -4.12
C ALA A 134 -7.48 -9.97 -2.94
N ALA A 135 -6.43 -9.25 -2.49
CA ALA A 135 -5.64 -9.66 -1.35
C ALA A 135 -6.43 -9.58 -0.02
N ILE A 136 -7.26 -8.54 0.17
CA ILE A 136 -8.19 -8.44 1.30
C ILE A 136 -9.14 -9.66 1.32
N THR A 137 -9.72 -10.02 0.18
CA THR A 137 -10.60 -11.20 0.10
C THR A 137 -9.86 -12.49 0.49
N LYS A 138 -8.60 -12.64 0.10
CA LYS A 138 -7.78 -13.78 0.53
C LYS A 138 -7.55 -13.79 2.04
N LEU A 139 -7.23 -12.65 2.65
CA LEU A 139 -7.07 -12.52 4.11
C LEU A 139 -8.37 -12.81 4.86
N GLU A 140 -9.52 -12.36 4.34
CA GLU A 140 -10.84 -12.64 4.91
C GLU A 140 -11.19 -14.12 4.88
N PHE A 141 -10.79 -14.84 3.82
CA PHE A 141 -10.94 -16.30 3.72
C PHE A 141 -10.08 -17.01 4.76
N LEU A 142 -8.79 -16.65 4.88
CA LEU A 142 -7.87 -17.24 5.86
C LEU A 142 -8.30 -17.00 7.31
N LYS A 143 -8.99 -15.90 7.59
CA LYS A 143 -9.54 -15.61 8.92
C LYS A 143 -10.75 -16.51 9.28
N ALA A 144 -11.46 -17.02 8.29
CA ALA A 144 -12.70 -17.78 8.48
C ALA A 144 -12.48 -19.29 8.67
N ASP A 145 -11.30 -19.79 8.28
CA ASP A 145 -10.83 -21.16 8.49
C ASP A 145 -10.26 -21.36 9.92
#